data_AF-A0A812QZ49-F1
#
_entry.id   AF-A0A812QZ49-F1
#
_cell.length_a   1.000
_cell.length_b   1.000
_cell.length_c   1.000
_cell.angle_alpha   90.00
_cell.angle_beta   90.00
_cell.angle_gamma   90.00
#
_symmetry.space_group_name_H-M   'P 1'
#
loop_
_entity.id
_entity.type
_entity.pdbx_description
1 polymer ?
#
loop_
_entity_poly.entity_id
_entity_poly.type
_entity_poly.pdbx_seq_one_letter_code
_entity_poly.pdbx_strand_id
1 'polypeptide(L)'
;MAEMERESDTGERGAVKRVLGRQQEPEKARLNSAERRHGLTWTELHAYKDRMLFPILPTMMGVEELPKDICLCDNVFRSLDRCIDKGIETEKADTPYARMQICKPHWIRFIKCVKRRDELVLRGVKRWERTYYGSLDEPSQKEYMEDIDTKMRYFLYAASHTKDAQKKKRLEMNAQHCAIRQSNLLKSPDDAEARFSSETPRNFALYAPAPTPPSEFPLKCLPGSPALQLQRPRGAIPDLPRSNLCLWVHGVTAQGPTAIAWALAGLRWG
;
A
#
# COMPACT_ATOMS: atom_id res chain seq x y z
N MET A 1 7.10 -40.52 13.17
CA MET A 1 7.14 -39.80 14.46
C MET A 1 6.75 -38.36 14.16
N ALA A 2 5.50 -38.01 14.42
CA ALA A 2 4.94 -36.69 14.15
C ALA A 2 4.83 -35.95 15.48
N GLU A 3 5.71 -34.98 15.70
CA GLU A 3 5.60 -34.05 16.82
C GLU A 3 4.53 -33.03 16.50
N MET A 4 3.44 -33.12 17.26
CA MET A 4 2.31 -32.21 17.28
C MET A 4 2.70 -31.06 18.21
N GLU A 5 3.24 -29.98 17.65
CA GLU A 5 3.52 -28.76 18.42
C GLU A 5 2.19 -28.12 18.85
N ARG A 6 1.93 -28.22 20.16
CA ARG A 6 0.92 -27.47 20.89
C ARG A 6 1.18 -25.97 20.72
N GLU A 7 0.35 -25.30 19.91
CA GLU A 7 0.16 -23.85 20.06
C GLU A 7 -0.42 -23.59 21.46
N SER A 8 0.35 -22.90 22.29
CA SER A 8 -0.06 -22.43 23.60
C SER A 8 -1.01 -21.26 23.44
N ASP A 9 -2.30 -21.58 23.44
CA ASP A 9 -3.41 -20.65 23.61
C ASP A 9 -3.30 -20.00 25.00
N THR A 10 -2.48 -18.95 25.11
CA THR A 10 -2.52 -18.02 26.24
C THR A 10 -3.71 -17.08 26.03
N GLY A 11 -4.90 -17.66 26.24
CA GLY A 11 -6.11 -16.92 26.50
C GLY A 11 -5.93 -16.10 27.78
N GLU A 12 -5.41 -14.88 27.66
CA GLU A 12 -5.62 -13.83 28.64
C GLU A 12 -7.12 -13.52 28.70
N ARG A 13 -7.84 -14.33 29.48
CA ARG A 13 -9.18 -14.01 29.98
C ARG A 13 -9.05 -12.67 30.70
N GLY A 14 -9.72 -11.66 30.15
CA GLY A 14 -9.64 -10.27 30.59
C GLY A 14 -9.82 -10.12 32.10
N ALA A 15 -8.71 -10.03 32.82
CA ALA A 15 -8.71 -9.65 34.22
C ALA A 15 -8.91 -8.14 34.30
N VAL A 16 -10.10 -7.72 34.75
CA VAL A 16 -10.43 -6.33 35.04
C VAL A 16 -9.58 -5.88 36.23
N LYS A 17 -8.44 -5.22 35.96
CA LYS A 17 -7.63 -4.61 37.02
C LYS A 17 -8.42 -3.44 37.62
N ARG A 18 -8.81 -3.57 38.88
CA ARG A 18 -9.38 -2.44 39.64
C ARG A 18 -8.24 -1.65 40.25
N VAL A 19 -8.07 -0.40 39.82
CA VAL A 19 -7.17 0.57 40.46
C VAL A 19 -8.06 1.61 41.12
N LEU A 20 -7.95 1.80 42.44
CA LEU A 20 -8.69 2.81 43.21
C LEU A 20 -10.22 2.75 42.99
N GLY A 21 -10.82 1.56 43.03
CA GLY A 21 -12.28 1.39 42.98
C GLY A 21 -12.93 1.58 41.60
N ARG A 22 -12.19 1.99 40.57
CA ARG A 22 -12.68 2.03 39.18
C ARG A 22 -12.25 0.76 38.43
N GLN A 23 -13.21 0.08 37.81
CA GLN A 23 -12.92 -1.00 36.87
C GLN A 23 -12.21 -0.40 35.65
N GLN A 24 -10.94 -0.76 35.41
CA GLN A 24 -10.35 -0.48 34.11
C GLN A 24 -10.97 -1.43 33.09
N GLU A 25 -11.65 -0.86 32.09
CA GLU A 25 -12.02 -1.63 30.91
C GLU A 25 -10.76 -2.24 30.30
N PRO A 26 -10.81 -3.51 29.86
CA PRO A 26 -9.68 -4.12 29.17
C PRO A 26 -9.34 -3.29 27.94
N GLU A 27 -8.05 -3.13 27.65
CA GLU A 27 -7.55 -2.28 26.57
C GLU A 27 -8.22 -2.59 25.21
N LYS A 28 -8.45 -3.89 24.94
CA LYS A 28 -9.19 -4.37 23.76
C LYS A 28 -10.61 -3.80 23.65
N ALA A 29 -11.32 -3.64 24.77
CA ALA A 29 -12.66 -3.05 24.77
C ALA A 29 -12.61 -1.53 24.52
N ARG A 30 -11.62 -0.83 25.11
CA ARG A 30 -11.39 0.60 24.88
C ARG A 30 -11.10 0.88 23.40
N LEU A 31 -10.23 0.08 22.79
CA LEU A 31 -9.91 0.15 21.36
C LEU A 31 -11.15 -0.10 20.51
N ASN A 32 -11.86 -1.21 20.72
CA ASN A 32 -13.08 -1.54 19.97
C ASN A 32 -14.15 -0.43 20.06
N SER A 33 -14.29 0.18 21.23
CA SER A 33 -15.21 1.31 21.43
C SER A 33 -14.77 2.55 20.65
N ALA A 34 -13.46 2.85 20.62
CA ALA A 34 -12.90 3.95 19.83
C ALA A 34 -13.07 3.71 18.32
N GLU A 35 -12.78 2.49 17.84
CA GLU A 35 -12.93 2.12 16.42
C GLU A 35 -14.37 2.27 15.95
N ARG A 36 -15.35 1.79 16.72
CA ARG A 36 -16.77 1.97 16.41
C ARG A 36 -17.19 3.43 16.40
N ARG A 37 -16.72 4.24 17.36
CA ARG A 37 -17.03 5.67 17.44
C ARG A 37 -16.44 6.46 16.27
N HIS A 38 -15.23 6.13 15.87
CA HIS A 38 -14.51 6.88 14.85
C HIS A 38 -14.71 6.35 13.43
N GLY A 39 -15.15 5.10 13.26
CA GLY A 39 -15.40 4.49 11.95
C GLY A 39 -14.12 4.20 11.17
N LEU A 40 -13.00 4.03 11.87
CA LEU A 40 -11.70 3.66 11.32
C LEU A 40 -11.01 2.72 12.31
N THR A 41 -10.30 1.71 11.83
CA THR A 41 -9.54 0.82 12.72
C THR A 41 -8.18 1.41 13.02
N TRP A 42 -7.65 1.13 14.21
CA TRP A 42 -6.30 1.57 14.58
C TRP A 42 -5.24 1.01 13.64
N THR A 43 -5.43 -0.24 13.22
CA THR A 43 -4.57 -0.91 12.24
C THR A 43 -4.61 -0.23 10.87
N GLU A 44 -5.78 0.19 10.37
CA GLU A 44 -5.90 0.91 9.10
C GLU A 44 -5.20 2.27 9.16
N LEU A 45 -5.30 2.97 10.28
CA LEU A 45 -4.63 4.27 10.46
C LEU A 45 -3.11 4.14 10.40
N HIS A 46 -2.53 3.06 10.91
CA HIS A 46 -1.07 2.84 10.88
C HIS A 46 -0.59 2.22 9.56
N ALA A 47 -1.45 1.48 8.86
CA ALA A 47 -1.19 0.95 7.53
C ALA A 47 -1.49 1.96 6.39
N TYR A 48 -1.66 3.25 6.72
CA TYR A 48 -2.01 4.27 5.73
C TYR A 48 -0.96 4.43 4.63
N LYS A 49 0.33 4.20 4.94
CA LYS A 49 1.42 4.27 3.96
C LYS A 49 1.25 3.25 2.85
N ASP A 50 0.75 2.06 3.18
CA ASP A 50 0.52 1.02 2.19
C ASP A 50 -0.56 1.46 1.18
N ARG A 51 -1.54 2.27 1.58
CA ARG A 51 -2.59 2.78 0.66
C ARG A 51 -2.02 3.69 -0.44
N MET A 52 -0.80 4.20 -0.29
CA MET A 52 -0.12 4.96 -1.35
C MET A 52 0.40 4.07 -2.49
N LEU A 53 0.57 2.77 -2.26
CA LEU A 53 0.94 1.84 -3.34
C LEU A 53 -0.16 1.81 -4.40
N PHE A 54 0.24 1.84 -5.66
CA PHE A 54 -0.67 1.80 -6.80
C PHE A 54 -1.31 0.42 -6.98
N PRO A 55 -2.47 0.34 -7.65
CA PRO A 55 -2.97 -0.90 -8.21
C PRO A 55 -1.93 -1.57 -9.11
N ILE A 56 -1.97 -2.89 -9.19
CA ILE A 56 -1.04 -3.65 -10.03
C ILE A 56 -1.33 -3.37 -11.50
N LEU A 57 -0.31 -2.89 -12.21
CA LEU A 57 -0.36 -2.57 -13.62
C LEU A 57 -0.04 -3.81 -14.49
N PRO A 58 -0.56 -3.90 -15.71
CA PRO A 58 -0.08 -4.87 -16.69
C PRO A 58 1.41 -4.68 -16.97
N THR A 59 2.15 -5.79 -17.13
CA THR A 59 3.62 -5.76 -17.31
C THR A 59 4.05 -4.99 -18.57
N MET A 60 3.22 -5.04 -19.62
CA MET A 60 3.51 -4.43 -20.91
C MET A 60 3.01 -2.98 -21.02
N MET A 61 2.31 -2.47 -20.00
CA MET A 61 1.80 -1.10 -20.00
C MET A 61 2.90 -0.13 -19.57
N GLY A 62 3.24 0.80 -20.45
CA GLY A 62 4.16 1.88 -20.13
C GLY A 62 3.60 2.86 -19.12
N VAL A 63 4.48 3.60 -18.44
CA VAL A 63 4.10 4.56 -17.39
C VAL A 63 3.44 5.81 -17.99
N GLU A 64 3.79 6.13 -19.24
CA GLU A 64 3.25 7.22 -20.05
C GLU A 64 1.75 7.08 -20.36
N GLU A 65 1.21 5.86 -20.32
CA GLU A 65 -0.22 5.58 -20.54
C GLU A 65 -1.07 5.87 -19.29
N LEU A 66 -0.41 6.15 -18.15
CA LEU A 66 -1.10 6.51 -16.93
C LEU A 66 -1.58 7.97 -16.96
N PRO A 67 -2.71 8.28 -16.29
CA PRO A 67 -3.18 9.66 -16.20
C PRO A 67 -2.13 10.56 -15.54
N LYS A 68 -1.90 11.75 -16.12
CA LYS A 68 -0.93 12.75 -15.63
C LYS A 68 -1.19 13.17 -14.17
N ASP A 69 -2.45 13.08 -13.74
CA ASP A 69 -2.88 13.44 -12.38
C ASP A 69 -2.71 12.30 -11.35
N ILE A 70 -1.75 11.39 -11.54
CA ILE A 70 -1.58 10.26 -10.61
C ILE A 70 -1.08 10.70 -9.22
N CYS A 71 -0.41 11.86 -9.15
CA CYS A 71 0.17 12.46 -7.94
C CYS A 71 -0.81 13.35 -7.14
N LEU A 72 -2.11 13.36 -7.47
CA LEU A 72 -3.13 14.19 -6.80
C LEU A 72 -3.16 14.03 -5.27
N CYS A 73 -2.73 12.88 -4.75
CA CYS A 73 -2.85 12.55 -3.33
C CYS A 73 -1.64 12.89 -2.48
N ASP A 74 -0.53 13.38 -3.06
CA ASP A 74 0.71 13.61 -2.32
C ASP A 74 0.56 14.64 -1.20
N ASN A 75 -0.13 15.75 -1.49
CA ASN A 75 -0.38 16.79 -0.49
C ASN A 75 -1.33 16.31 0.62
N VAL A 76 -2.32 15.50 0.26
CA VAL A 76 -3.28 14.92 1.21
C VAL A 76 -2.59 13.90 2.10
N PHE A 77 -1.74 13.05 1.51
CA PHE A 77 -0.90 12.09 2.21
C PHE A 77 0.03 12.78 3.20
N ARG A 78 0.80 13.80 2.77
CA ARG A 78 1.70 14.58 3.64
C ARG A 78 0.95 15.23 4.81
N SER A 79 -0.29 15.66 4.59
CA SER A 79 -1.12 16.24 5.64
C SER A 79 -1.53 15.20 6.69
N LEU A 80 -1.85 13.98 6.26
CA LEU A 80 -2.15 12.86 7.16
C LEU A 80 -0.89 12.38 7.90
N ASP A 81 0.22 12.22 7.19
CA ASP A 81 1.53 11.79 7.71
C ASP A 81 1.98 12.71 8.85
N ARG A 82 1.99 14.04 8.62
CA ARG A 82 2.27 15.04 9.67
C ARG A 82 1.31 14.98 10.87
N CYS A 83 0.02 14.70 10.63
CA CYS A 83 -0.94 14.57 11.72
C CYS A 83 -0.60 13.35 12.58
N ILE A 84 -0.27 12.23 11.93
CA ILE A 84 0.05 10.99 12.61
C ILE A 84 1.33 11.14 13.40
N ASP A 85 2.39 11.69 12.80
CA ASP A 85 3.69 11.88 13.45
C ASP A 85 3.58 12.79 14.68
N LYS A 86 2.95 13.97 14.53
CA LYS A 86 2.68 14.86 15.69
C LYS A 86 1.79 14.20 16.73
N GLY A 87 0.83 13.39 16.29
CA GLY A 87 -0.07 12.66 17.16
C GLY A 87 0.60 11.48 17.89
N ILE A 88 1.78 11.03 17.46
CA ILE A 88 2.62 10.06 18.17
C ILE A 88 3.46 10.80 19.22
N GLU A 89 4.05 11.95 18.85
CA GLU A 89 4.87 12.77 19.76
C GLU A 89 4.08 13.34 20.94
N THR A 90 2.80 13.66 20.72
CA THR A 90 1.93 14.31 21.72
C THR A 90 1.00 13.32 22.44
N GLU A 91 1.12 12.02 22.16
CA GLU A 91 0.26 10.99 22.75
C GLU A 91 0.51 10.86 24.25
N LYS A 92 -0.58 10.96 25.03
CA LYS A 92 -0.56 10.80 26.47
C LYS A 92 -1.11 9.43 26.86
N ALA A 93 -0.57 8.84 27.93
CA ALA A 93 -0.95 7.51 28.42
C ALA A 93 -2.41 7.42 28.91
N ASP A 94 -3.02 8.53 29.33
CA ASP A 94 -4.42 8.61 29.71
C ASP A 94 -5.37 8.51 28.51
N THR A 95 -4.95 9.01 27.34
CA THR A 95 -5.74 9.02 26.09
C THR A 95 -5.02 8.36 24.90
N PRO A 96 -4.75 7.04 24.95
CA PRO A 96 -3.92 6.31 23.97
C PRO A 96 -4.55 6.13 22.56
N TYR A 97 -5.72 6.74 22.30
CA TYR A 97 -6.40 6.68 21.01
C TYR A 97 -6.88 8.06 20.53
N ALA A 98 -6.50 9.14 21.20
CA ALA A 98 -6.90 10.50 20.82
C ALA A 98 -6.49 10.85 19.38
N ARG A 99 -5.36 10.30 18.91
CA ARG A 99 -4.89 10.45 17.53
C ARG A 99 -5.92 10.00 16.48
N MET A 100 -6.70 8.96 16.75
CA MET A 100 -7.75 8.52 15.82
C MET A 100 -8.77 9.62 15.56
N GLN A 101 -9.17 10.33 16.62
CA GLN A 101 -10.12 11.43 16.51
C GLN A 101 -9.50 12.65 15.82
N ILE A 102 -8.27 13.00 16.21
CA ILE A 102 -7.57 14.19 15.69
C ILE A 102 -7.25 14.03 14.20
N CYS A 103 -6.77 12.85 13.77
CA CYS A 103 -6.39 12.61 12.38
C CYS A 103 -7.54 12.13 11.48
N LYS A 104 -8.74 11.86 12.02
CA LYS A 104 -9.93 11.47 11.25
C LYS A 104 -10.23 12.37 10.03
N PRO A 105 -10.27 13.72 10.13
CA PRO A 105 -10.55 14.56 8.95
C PRO A 105 -9.48 14.40 7.85
N HIS A 106 -8.22 14.23 8.21
CA HIS A 106 -7.13 13.98 7.27
C HIS A 106 -7.25 12.59 6.63
N TRP A 107 -7.61 11.58 7.43
CA TRP A 107 -7.84 10.21 6.98
C TRP A 107 -8.99 10.14 5.95
N ILE A 108 -10.12 10.79 6.21
CA ILE A 108 -11.26 10.78 5.30
C ILE A 108 -10.88 11.40 3.94
N ARG A 109 -10.16 12.53 3.94
CA ARG A 109 -9.68 13.16 2.70
C ARG A 109 -8.72 12.25 1.97
N PHE A 110 -7.79 11.62 2.70
CA PHE A 110 -6.81 10.70 2.14
C PHE A 110 -7.47 9.49 1.45
N ILE A 111 -8.39 8.80 2.12
CA ILE A 111 -9.09 7.63 1.56
C ILE A 111 -9.91 8.02 0.34
N LYS A 112 -10.62 9.15 0.37
CA LYS A 112 -11.35 9.64 -0.81
C LYS A 112 -10.42 9.91 -1.99
N CYS A 113 -9.24 10.49 -1.73
CA CYS A 113 -8.26 10.76 -2.76
C CYS A 113 -7.72 9.46 -3.37
N VAL A 114 -7.23 8.53 -2.53
CA VAL A 114 -6.68 7.24 -2.97
C VAL A 114 -7.71 6.46 -3.79
N LYS A 115 -8.97 6.41 -3.33
CA LYS A 115 -10.05 5.75 -4.09
C LYS A 115 -10.21 6.36 -5.48
N ARG A 116 -10.28 7.69 -5.59
CA ARG A 116 -10.41 8.40 -6.88
C ARG A 116 -9.19 8.14 -7.77
N ARG A 117 -7.99 8.18 -7.21
CA ARG A 117 -6.73 7.92 -7.92
C ARG A 117 -6.73 6.50 -8.51
N ASP A 118 -7.05 5.50 -7.69
CA ASP A 118 -7.06 4.11 -8.12
C ASP A 118 -8.14 3.85 -9.18
N GLU A 119 -9.31 4.48 -9.07
CA GLU A 119 -10.35 4.45 -10.10
C GLU A 119 -9.90 5.08 -11.43
N LEU A 120 -9.08 6.14 -11.40
CA LEU A 120 -8.51 6.75 -12.61
C LEU A 120 -7.46 5.83 -13.24
N VAL A 121 -6.58 5.24 -12.43
CA VAL A 121 -5.57 4.29 -12.88
C VAL A 121 -6.23 3.07 -13.53
N LEU A 122 -7.19 2.45 -12.85
CA LEU A 122 -7.89 1.26 -13.37
C LEU A 122 -8.69 1.57 -14.64
N ARG A 123 -9.22 2.78 -14.80
CA ARG A 123 -9.85 3.22 -16.05
C ARG A 123 -8.84 3.34 -17.19
N GLY A 124 -7.65 3.89 -16.92
CA GLY A 124 -6.54 3.94 -17.88
C GLY A 124 -6.13 2.54 -18.32
N VAL A 125 -5.89 1.65 -17.34
CA VAL A 125 -5.55 0.24 -17.58
C VAL A 125 -6.60 -0.44 -18.47
N LYS A 126 -7.89 -0.35 -18.13
CA LYS A 126 -8.97 -0.97 -18.92
C LYS A 126 -9.01 -0.50 -20.38
N ARG A 127 -8.73 0.79 -20.62
CA ARG A 127 -8.71 1.36 -21.97
C ARG A 127 -7.52 0.83 -22.75
N TRP A 128 -6.33 0.93 -22.17
CA TRP A 128 -5.09 0.45 -22.78
C TRP A 128 -5.17 -1.05 -23.07
N GLU A 129 -5.64 -1.86 -22.12
CA GLU A 129 -5.72 -3.30 -22.25
C GLU A 129 -6.61 -3.74 -23.41
N ARG A 130 -7.71 -3.03 -23.67
CA ARG A 130 -8.59 -3.37 -24.79
C ARG A 130 -7.90 -3.16 -26.14
N THR A 131 -7.22 -2.04 -26.29
CA THR A 131 -6.48 -1.74 -27.52
C THR A 131 -5.33 -2.72 -27.70
N TYR A 132 -4.55 -2.97 -26.63
CA TYR A 132 -3.45 -3.94 -26.66
C TYR A 132 -3.96 -5.34 -26.99
N TYR A 133 -4.94 -5.85 -26.24
CA TYR A 133 -5.51 -7.19 -26.44
C TYR A 133 -6.10 -7.37 -27.83
N GLY A 134 -6.83 -6.38 -28.35
CA GLY A 134 -7.39 -6.42 -29.70
C GLY A 134 -6.35 -6.37 -30.83
N SER A 135 -5.12 -5.91 -30.53
CA SER A 135 -4.00 -5.91 -31.49
C SER A 135 -3.22 -7.23 -31.53
N LEU A 136 -3.42 -8.10 -30.54
CA LEU A 136 -2.75 -9.40 -30.45
C LEU A 136 -3.42 -10.45 -31.34
N ASP A 137 -2.62 -11.42 -31.79
CA ASP A 137 -3.10 -12.65 -32.41
C ASP A 137 -3.80 -13.57 -31.39
N GLU A 138 -4.65 -14.48 -31.87
CA GLU A 138 -5.46 -15.36 -31.02
C GLU A 138 -4.62 -16.22 -30.04
N PRO A 139 -3.48 -16.83 -30.43
CA PRO A 139 -2.56 -17.46 -29.48
C PRO A 139 -2.05 -16.53 -28.38
N SER A 140 -1.55 -15.34 -28.73
CA SER A 140 -1.06 -14.34 -27.77
C SER A 140 -2.17 -13.80 -26.86
N GLN A 141 -3.39 -13.66 -27.36
CA GLN A 141 -4.57 -13.30 -26.57
C GLN A 141 -4.85 -14.35 -25.49
N LYS A 142 -4.80 -15.64 -25.85
CA LYS A 142 -4.97 -16.73 -24.89
C LYS A 142 -3.90 -16.71 -23.81
N GLU A 143 -2.63 -16.55 -24.19
CA GLU A 143 -1.52 -16.44 -23.23
C GLU A 143 -1.71 -15.25 -22.27
N TYR A 144 -2.13 -14.09 -22.80
CA TYR A 144 -2.39 -12.90 -21.98
C TYR A 144 -3.51 -13.13 -20.96
N MET A 145 -4.58 -13.82 -21.35
CA MET A 145 -5.68 -14.19 -20.44
C MET A 145 -5.22 -15.19 -19.38
N GLU A 146 -4.39 -16.17 -19.74
CA GLU A 146 -3.80 -17.13 -18.80
C GLU A 146 -2.86 -16.45 -17.80
N ASP A 147 -2.10 -15.41 -18.21
CA ASP A 147 -1.28 -14.60 -17.30
C ASP A 147 -2.14 -13.85 -16.27
N ILE A 148 -3.24 -13.21 -16.71
CA ILE A 148 -4.17 -12.53 -15.79
C ILE A 148 -4.75 -13.52 -14.79
N ASP A 149 -5.19 -14.70 -15.25
CA ASP A 149 -5.78 -15.73 -14.40
C ASP A 149 -4.75 -16.32 -13.41
N THR A 150 -3.52 -16.57 -13.88
CA THR A 150 -2.42 -17.03 -13.03
C THR A 150 -2.09 -16.02 -11.93
N LYS A 151 -2.02 -14.72 -12.27
CA LYS A 151 -1.83 -13.64 -11.28
C LYS A 151 -2.99 -13.58 -10.28
N MET A 152 -4.24 -13.72 -10.74
CA MET A 152 -5.40 -13.77 -9.86
C MET A 152 -5.31 -14.94 -8.86
N ARG A 153 -5.02 -16.15 -9.35
CA ARG A 153 -4.82 -17.35 -8.52
C ARG A 153 -3.70 -17.17 -7.52
N TYR A 154 -2.57 -16.58 -7.94
CA TYR A 154 -1.47 -16.24 -7.04
C TYR A 154 -1.91 -15.29 -5.92
N PHE A 155 -2.66 -14.22 -6.21
CA PHE A 155 -3.10 -13.30 -5.17
C PHE A 155 -4.06 -13.95 -4.17
N LEU A 156 -4.98 -14.80 -4.64
CA LEU A 156 -5.89 -15.54 -3.76
C LEU A 156 -5.13 -16.52 -2.86
N TYR A 157 -4.15 -17.24 -3.42
CA TYR A 157 -3.26 -18.11 -2.66
C TYR A 157 -2.46 -17.32 -1.62
N ALA A 158 -1.82 -16.21 -2.02
CA ALA A 158 -1.06 -15.37 -1.10
C ALA A 158 -1.95 -14.78 0.01
N ALA A 159 -3.20 -14.41 -0.30
CA ALA A 159 -4.16 -13.89 0.66
C ALA A 159 -4.54 -14.94 1.72
N SER A 160 -4.75 -16.21 1.32
CA SER A 160 -5.10 -17.29 2.25
C SER A 160 -3.95 -17.66 3.20
N HIS A 161 -2.70 -17.40 2.80
CA HIS A 161 -1.50 -17.70 3.60
C HIS A 161 -0.97 -16.48 4.37
N THR A 162 -1.59 -15.31 4.23
CA THR A 162 -1.17 -14.09 4.92
C THR A 162 -1.90 -13.93 6.26
N LYS A 163 -1.13 -13.89 7.36
CA LYS A 163 -1.67 -13.64 8.72
C LYS A 163 -2.08 -12.17 8.95
N ASP A 164 -1.39 -11.23 8.30
CA ASP A 164 -1.69 -9.80 8.42
C ASP A 164 -2.97 -9.41 7.67
N ALA A 165 -3.95 -8.87 8.39
CA ALA A 165 -5.27 -8.56 7.85
C ALA A 165 -5.25 -7.47 6.76
N GLN A 166 -4.36 -6.47 6.87
CA GLN A 166 -4.30 -5.37 5.90
C GLN A 166 -3.65 -5.83 4.59
N LYS A 167 -2.55 -6.58 4.68
CA LYS A 167 -1.89 -7.20 3.55
C LYS A 167 -2.81 -8.21 2.87
N LYS A 168 -3.55 -9.02 3.63
CA LYS A 168 -4.58 -9.92 3.10
C LYS A 168 -5.65 -9.15 2.31
N LYS A 169 -6.25 -8.10 2.87
CA LYS A 169 -7.26 -7.27 2.21
C LYS A 169 -6.75 -6.65 0.90
N ARG A 170 -5.47 -6.25 0.86
CA ARG A 170 -4.82 -5.76 -0.36
C ARG A 170 -4.69 -6.85 -1.42
N LEU A 171 -4.25 -8.05 -1.05
CA LEU A 171 -4.11 -9.17 -1.98
C LEU A 171 -5.47 -9.57 -2.56
N GLU A 172 -6.52 -9.61 -1.73
CA GLU A 172 -7.90 -9.84 -2.18
C GLU A 172 -8.37 -8.76 -3.17
N MET A 173 -8.10 -7.48 -2.89
CA MET A 173 -8.40 -6.37 -3.80
C MET A 173 -7.64 -6.51 -5.13
N ASN A 174 -6.38 -6.93 -5.12
CA ASN A 174 -5.61 -7.16 -6.34
C ASN A 174 -6.19 -8.32 -7.16
N ALA A 175 -6.64 -9.40 -6.52
CA ALA A 175 -7.36 -10.48 -7.19
C ALA A 175 -8.68 -9.99 -7.82
N GLN A 176 -9.44 -9.16 -7.11
CA GLN A 176 -10.65 -8.53 -7.65
C GLN A 176 -10.35 -7.66 -8.88
N HIS A 177 -9.24 -6.90 -8.86
CA HIS A 177 -8.83 -6.12 -10.02
C HIS A 177 -8.52 -7.01 -11.24
N CYS A 178 -7.85 -8.16 -11.05
CA CYS A 178 -7.65 -9.14 -12.12
C CYS A 178 -8.98 -9.66 -12.68
N ALA A 179 -9.92 -10.04 -11.82
CA ALA A 179 -11.24 -10.51 -12.25
C ALA A 179 -12.01 -9.44 -13.05
N ILE A 180 -11.96 -8.18 -12.59
CA ILE A 180 -12.58 -7.04 -13.29
C ILE A 180 -11.94 -6.85 -14.67
N ARG A 181 -10.62 -6.92 -14.77
CA ARG A 181 -9.88 -6.78 -16.04
C ARG A 181 -10.25 -7.90 -17.01
N GLN A 182 -10.26 -9.15 -16.56
CA GLN A 182 -10.69 -10.31 -17.35
C GLN A 182 -12.11 -10.12 -17.88
N SER A 183 -13.05 -9.71 -17.01
CA SER A 183 -14.44 -9.44 -17.41
C SER A 183 -14.58 -8.28 -18.41
N ASN A 184 -13.62 -7.36 -18.45
CA ASN A 184 -13.63 -6.21 -19.35
C ASN A 184 -13.17 -6.58 -20.77
N LEU A 185 -12.30 -7.60 -20.88
CA LEU A 185 -11.79 -8.15 -22.13
C LEU A 185 -12.79 -9.12 -22.79
N LEU A 186 -13.57 -9.85 -21.99
CA LEU A 186 -14.61 -10.76 -22.50
C LEU A 186 -15.88 -10.04 -23.00
N LYS A 187 -16.06 -8.76 -22.70
CA LYS A 187 -17.21 -7.98 -23.17
C LYS A 187 -17.02 -7.62 -24.63
N SER A 188 -18.09 -7.74 -25.42
CA SER A 188 -18.08 -7.29 -26.81
C SER A 188 -17.80 -5.77 -26.88
N PRO A 189 -17.24 -5.26 -28.00
CA PRO A 189 -17.04 -3.83 -28.22
C PRO A 189 -18.34 -3.03 -28.13
N ASP A 190 -19.46 -3.62 -28.55
CA ASP A 190 -20.77 -2.99 -28.57
C ASP A 190 -21.36 -2.79 -27.16
N ASP A 191 -21.09 -3.72 -26.24
CA ASP A 191 -21.51 -3.63 -24.82
C ASP A 191 -20.72 -2.57 -24.03
N ALA A 192 -19.57 -2.16 -24.55
CA ALA A 192 -18.60 -1.32 -23.87
C ALA A 192 -18.86 0.18 -24.04
N GLU A 193 -19.14 0.63 -25.27
CA GLU A 193 -19.36 2.05 -25.58
C GLU A 193 -20.68 2.56 -24.98
N ALA A 194 -21.71 1.71 -24.90
CA ALA A 194 -23.00 2.06 -24.31
C ALA A 194 -22.91 2.52 -22.83
N ARG A 195 -21.93 2.02 -22.07
CA ARG A 195 -21.70 2.47 -20.68
C ARG A 195 -20.80 3.70 -20.57
N PHE A 196 -19.86 3.87 -21.50
CA PHE A 196 -18.97 5.02 -21.48
C PHE A 196 -19.73 6.34 -21.68
N SER A 197 -20.75 6.35 -22.53
CA SER A 197 -21.63 7.52 -22.74
C SER A 197 -22.56 7.82 -21.56
N SER A 198 -22.76 6.88 -20.63
CA SER A 198 -23.60 7.07 -19.43
C SER A 198 -22.80 7.31 -18.14
N GLU A 199 -21.49 7.03 -18.13
CA GLU A 199 -20.61 7.20 -16.97
C GLU A 199 -19.81 8.52 -16.96
N THR A 200 -20.16 9.53 -17.76
CA THR A 200 -19.75 10.90 -17.43
C THR A 200 -20.31 11.23 -16.05
N PRO A 201 -19.48 11.51 -15.04
CA PRO A 201 -19.97 11.85 -13.72
C PRO A 201 -20.75 13.16 -13.84
N ARG A 202 -22.09 13.09 -13.77
CA ARG A 202 -23.02 14.22 -13.74
C ARG A 202 -22.83 15.18 -12.55
N ASN A 203 -21.71 15.10 -11.82
CA ASN A 203 -21.39 15.89 -10.64
C ASN A 203 -20.00 16.58 -10.73
N PHE A 204 -19.45 16.78 -11.94
CA PHE A 204 -18.17 17.49 -12.08
C PHE A 204 -18.27 19.02 -11.95
N ALA A 205 -19.48 19.60 -11.98
CA ALA A 205 -19.68 21.05 -12.04
C ALA A 205 -19.76 21.79 -10.68
N LEU A 206 -19.72 21.10 -9.52
CA LEU A 206 -19.87 21.76 -8.21
C LEU A 206 -18.58 21.98 -7.42
N TYR A 207 -17.43 21.62 -7.98
CA TYR A 207 -16.12 21.85 -7.35
C TYR A 207 -15.08 22.34 -8.38
N ALA A 208 -15.45 23.35 -9.17
CA ALA A 208 -14.44 24.18 -9.80
C ALA A 208 -13.80 25.06 -8.69
N PRO A 209 -12.51 24.89 -8.35
CA PRO A 209 -11.83 25.88 -7.54
C PRO A 209 -11.88 27.22 -8.29
N ALA A 210 -12.11 28.32 -7.56
CA ALA A 210 -12.07 29.67 -8.11
C ALA A 210 -10.79 29.87 -8.94
N PRO A 211 -10.84 30.60 -10.06
CA PRO A 211 -9.67 30.82 -10.91
C PRO A 211 -8.56 31.49 -10.09
N THR A 212 -7.53 30.74 -9.75
CA THR A 212 -6.29 31.28 -9.22
C THR A 212 -5.54 31.94 -10.37
N PRO A 213 -4.90 33.11 -10.16
CA PRO A 213 -4.11 33.77 -11.18
C PRO A 213 -2.99 32.83 -11.67
N PRO A 214 -2.56 32.97 -12.94
CA PRO A 214 -1.54 32.11 -13.53
C PRO A 214 -0.22 32.31 -12.78
N SER A 215 0.16 31.35 -11.94
CA SER A 215 1.53 31.22 -11.49
C SER A 215 2.28 30.37 -12.51
N GLU A 216 3.15 31.03 -13.28
CA GLU A 216 4.13 30.38 -14.14
C GLU A 216 5.16 29.64 -13.29
N PHE A 217 4.79 28.49 -12.75
CA PHE A 217 5.75 27.55 -12.19
C PHE A 217 5.50 26.17 -12.80
N PRO A 218 6.40 25.67 -13.67
CA PRO A 218 6.30 24.29 -14.13
C PRO A 218 6.42 23.38 -12.90
N LEU A 219 5.37 22.60 -12.64
CA LEU A 219 5.38 21.46 -11.73
C LEU A 219 6.35 20.41 -12.30
N LYS A 220 7.65 20.62 -12.05
CA LYS A 220 8.64 19.56 -12.11
C LYS A 220 8.45 18.70 -10.87
N CYS A 221 8.12 17.43 -11.06
CA CYS A 221 8.38 16.42 -10.04
C CYS A 221 9.87 16.48 -9.72
N LEU A 222 10.23 17.08 -8.58
CA LEU A 222 11.61 17.18 -8.15
C LEU A 222 12.14 15.75 -7.87
N PRO A 223 13.24 15.32 -8.51
CA PRO A 223 13.91 14.09 -8.13
C PRO A 223 14.69 14.37 -6.84
N GLY A 224 14.10 14.04 -5.69
CA GLY A 224 14.72 14.36 -4.41
C GLY A 224 13.89 14.05 -3.18
N SER A 225 13.60 12.77 -2.94
CA SER A 225 13.42 12.23 -1.59
C SER A 225 14.35 11.01 -1.42
N PRO A 226 14.87 10.78 -0.21
CA PRO A 226 16.16 10.15 0.01
C PRO A 226 16.08 8.63 -0.14
N ALA A 227 16.58 8.13 -1.26
CA ALA A 227 17.08 6.77 -1.35
C ALA A 227 18.56 6.78 -0.95
N LEU A 228 18.92 5.88 -0.04
CA LEU A 228 20.27 5.55 0.41
C LEU A 228 21.31 5.64 -0.72
N GLN A 229 22.33 6.48 -0.54
CA GLN A 229 23.55 6.41 -1.34
C GLN A 229 24.31 5.13 -0.98
N LEU A 230 24.36 4.20 -1.92
CA LEU A 230 25.26 3.06 -1.89
C LEU A 230 26.62 3.52 -2.44
N GLN A 231 27.67 3.53 -1.62
CA GLN A 231 29.04 3.57 -2.14
C GLN A 231 29.46 2.14 -2.52
N ARG A 232 29.84 1.93 -3.78
CA ARG A 232 30.62 0.75 -4.18
C ARG A 232 31.90 1.19 -4.91
N PRO A 233 33.02 0.46 -4.74
CA PRO A 233 34.33 0.83 -5.22
C PRO A 233 34.50 0.58 -6.72
N ARG A 234 35.44 1.32 -7.32
CA ARG A 234 35.82 1.31 -8.74
C ARG A 234 36.50 0.00 -9.14
N GLY A 235 36.05 -0.60 -10.24
CA GLY A 235 36.74 -1.66 -10.98
C GLY A 235 36.02 -1.91 -12.31
N ALA A 236 36.74 -1.79 -13.42
CA ALA A 236 36.24 -1.71 -14.80
C ALA A 236 35.76 -3.04 -15.40
N ILE A 237 34.83 -2.98 -16.37
CA ILE A 237 34.65 -3.79 -17.62
C ILE A 237 33.36 -3.27 -18.34
N PRO A 238 33.27 -3.23 -19.69
CA PRO A 238 32.32 -2.36 -20.43
C PRO A 238 31.01 -3.01 -20.90
N ASP A 239 30.02 -2.12 -21.12
CA ASP A 239 28.86 -2.09 -22.03
C ASP A 239 27.92 -3.31 -22.22
N LEU A 240 26.73 -3.19 -21.63
CA LEU A 240 25.46 -3.78 -22.10
C LEU A 240 24.30 -2.77 -21.88
N PRO A 241 23.24 -2.80 -22.72
CA PRO A 241 22.25 -1.73 -22.77
C PRO A 241 21.34 -1.69 -21.54
N ARG A 242 21.14 -0.47 -21.04
CA ARG A 242 20.32 -0.12 -19.87
C ARG A 242 18.84 -0.51 -20.07
N SER A 243 18.38 -1.53 -19.34
CA SER A 243 16.99 -1.65 -18.93
C SER A 243 16.86 -1.14 -17.50
N ASN A 244 16.06 -0.10 -17.29
CA ASN A 244 15.72 0.41 -15.95
C ASN A 244 14.66 -0.52 -15.33
N LEU A 245 15.10 -1.63 -14.74
CA LEU A 245 14.31 -2.46 -13.86
C LEU A 245 14.34 -1.88 -12.44
N CYS A 246 13.22 -1.34 -11.97
CA CYS A 246 12.98 -1.13 -10.55
C CYS A 246 12.68 -2.48 -9.87
N LEU A 247 13.72 -3.24 -9.54
CA LEU A 247 13.62 -4.36 -8.60
C LEU A 247 13.62 -3.82 -7.16
N TRP A 248 12.54 -4.04 -6.42
CA TRP A 248 12.55 -3.93 -4.96
C TRP A 248 13.02 -5.25 -4.37
N VAL A 249 14.23 -5.28 -3.82
CA VAL A 249 14.78 -6.41 -3.06
C VAL A 249 14.47 -6.19 -1.58
N HIS A 250 13.78 -7.15 -0.95
CA HIS A 250 13.62 -7.21 0.51
C HIS A 250 14.95 -7.59 1.16
N GLY A 251 15.56 -6.66 1.91
CA GLY A 251 16.71 -6.92 2.77
C GLY A 251 16.27 -7.27 4.20
N VAL A 252 16.30 -8.56 4.53
CA VAL A 252 16.37 -9.06 5.90
C VAL A 252 17.85 -9.10 6.28
N THR A 253 18.26 -8.36 7.30
CA THR A 253 19.59 -8.52 7.92
C THR A 253 19.44 -8.84 9.39
N ALA A 254 19.56 -10.13 9.70
CA ALA A 254 19.99 -10.62 11.00
C ALA A 254 21.50 -10.88 10.91
N GLN A 255 22.28 -10.37 11.86
CA GLN A 255 23.57 -10.94 12.30
C GLN A 255 24.09 -10.15 13.51
N GLY A 256 24.19 -10.84 14.66
CA GLY A 256 24.97 -10.37 15.81
C GLY A 256 26.46 -10.71 15.66
N PRO A 257 27.32 -10.31 16.60
CA PRO A 257 28.70 -10.75 16.62
C PRO A 257 29.02 -11.66 17.82
N THR A 258 29.44 -12.89 17.54
CA THR A 258 30.33 -13.70 18.40
C THR A 258 31.61 -14.01 17.63
N ALA A 259 32.73 -13.45 18.08
CA ALA A 259 34.10 -13.95 17.92
C ALA A 259 35.01 -12.98 18.71
N ILE A 260 35.49 -13.35 19.89
CA ILE A 260 36.75 -14.10 20.11
C ILE A 260 37.92 -13.42 19.40
N ALA A 261 38.62 -12.55 20.12
CA ALA A 261 39.97 -12.13 19.81
C ALA A 261 40.84 -12.39 21.05
N TRP A 262 41.84 -13.25 20.86
CA TRP A 262 42.93 -13.49 21.78
C TRP A 262 43.80 -12.23 21.92
N ALA A 263 44.07 -11.82 23.15
CA ALA A 263 45.18 -10.91 23.45
C ALA A 263 45.83 -11.31 24.77
N LEU A 264 47.13 -11.55 24.68
CA LEU A 264 48.08 -11.89 25.72
C LEU A 264 48.19 -10.77 26.76
N ALA A 265 48.16 -11.10 28.05
CA ALA A 265 48.82 -10.34 29.10
C ALA A 265 49.23 -11.31 30.22
N GLY A 266 50.55 -11.44 30.41
CA GLY A 266 51.13 -12.17 31.52
C GLY A 266 51.15 -11.34 32.80
N LEU A 267 51.04 -12.03 33.94
CA LEU A 267 51.41 -11.67 35.32
C LEU A 267 51.16 -12.96 36.12
N ARG A 268 52.15 -13.83 36.39
CA ARG A 268 53.12 -13.78 37.49
C ARG A 268 52.51 -13.22 38.79
N TRP A 269 52.23 -14.11 39.74
CA TRP A 269 52.67 -14.09 41.16
C TRP A 269 51.90 -15.15 41.97
N GLY A 270 52.64 -15.88 42.82
CA GLY A 270 52.11 -16.56 44.01
C GLY A 270 51.51 -17.94 43.80
#